data_AF-A0A8K0NYN0-F1
#
_entry.id   AF-A0A8K0NYN0-F1
#
_cell.length_a   1.000
_cell.length_b   1.000
_cell.length_c   1.000
_cell.angle_alpha   90.00
_cell.angle_beta   90.00
_cell.angle_gamma   90.00
#
_symmetry.space_group_name_H-M   'P 1'
#
loop_
_entity.id
_entity.type
_entity.pdbx_description
1 polymer ?
#
loop_
_entity_poly.entity_id
_entity_poly.type
_entity_poly.pdbx_seq_one_letter_code
_entity_poly.pdbx_strand_id
1 'polypeptide(L)'
;MEFDFGLSRKAYKGVVKHMHNSIVKIFKYSCKNAVNEEKIQNEENNKPFCFRRWELEKARDEGNCTVSHRVSSGKMEVYTIKEMFLRSEEFYRVRYGTNVGDDNTRTFKALLDVELYGEKFKIQKSECIGHVEKCMGTRLRTVKKTAKIGGKG
;
A
#
# COMPACT_ATOMS: atom_id res chain seq x y z
N MET A 1 -16.27 -16.08 29.74
CA MET A 1 -15.84 -14.87 30.46
C MET A 1 -16.01 -13.72 29.49
N GLU A 2 -17.21 -13.13 29.47
CA GLU A 2 -17.55 -12.00 28.59
C GLU A 2 -16.92 -10.74 29.19
N PHE A 3 -15.94 -10.16 28.49
CA PHE A 3 -15.39 -8.84 28.81
C PHE A 3 -16.38 -7.78 28.32
N ASP A 4 -17.50 -7.65 29.00
CA ASP A 4 -18.50 -6.62 28.72
C ASP A 4 -18.09 -5.33 29.44
N PHE A 5 -17.23 -4.53 28.79
CA PHE A 5 -16.98 -3.16 29.22
C PHE A 5 -18.30 -2.39 29.11
N GLY A 6 -18.87 -1.97 30.25
CA GLY A 6 -20.17 -1.29 30.40
C GLY A 6 -20.32 0.08 29.72
N LEU A 7 -19.66 0.32 28.59
CA LEU A 7 -19.87 1.47 27.73
C LEU A 7 -21.05 1.20 26.79
N SER A 8 -22.02 2.12 26.79
CA SER A 8 -23.07 2.14 25.76
C SER A 8 -22.43 2.03 24.38
N ARG A 9 -22.98 1.17 23.52
CA ARG A 9 -22.53 0.96 22.12
C ARG A 9 -22.35 2.29 21.38
N LYS A 10 -23.15 3.31 21.73
CA LYS A 10 -23.04 4.68 21.17
C LYS A 10 -21.77 5.40 21.63
N ALA A 11 -21.41 5.29 22.91
CA ALA A 11 -20.19 5.86 23.48
C ALA A 11 -18.93 5.18 22.89
N TYR A 12 -18.91 3.84 22.83
CA TYR A 12 -17.80 3.10 22.21
C TYR A 12 -17.57 3.52 20.74
N LYS A 13 -18.64 3.56 19.93
CA LYS A 13 -18.55 4.01 18.53
C LYS A 13 -18.09 5.46 18.41
N GLY A 14 -18.51 6.33 19.33
CA GLY A 14 -18.08 7.73 19.38
C GLY A 14 -16.58 7.85 19.61
N VAL A 15 -16.04 7.13 20.60
CA VAL A 15 -14.62 7.10 20.92
C VAL A 15 -13.79 6.57 19.75
N VAL A 16 -14.18 5.43 19.17
CA VAL A 16 -13.47 4.85 18.02
C VAL A 16 -13.47 5.78 16.81
N LYS A 17 -14.60 6.43 16.51
CA LYS A 17 -14.69 7.41 15.41
C LYS A 17 -13.77 8.61 15.65
N HIS A 18 -13.71 9.11 16.89
CA HIS A 18 -12.82 10.21 17.24
C HIS A 18 -11.35 9.82 17.08
N MET A 19 -10.95 8.66 17.59
CA MET A 19 -9.59 8.12 17.43
C MET A 19 -9.22 7.99 15.95
N HIS A 20 -10.08 7.35 15.16
CA HIS A 20 -9.88 7.21 13.71
C HIS A 20 -9.68 8.57 13.03
N ASN A 21 -10.54 9.54 13.32
CA ASN A 21 -10.44 10.87 12.72
C ASN A 21 -9.15 11.60 13.10
N SER A 22 -8.72 11.51 14.36
CA SER A 22 -7.45 12.08 14.81
C SER A 22 -6.26 11.43 14.10
N ILE A 23 -6.24 10.10 14.03
CA ILE A 23 -5.19 9.35 13.34
C ILE A 23 -5.13 9.73 11.86
N VAL A 24 -6.27 9.80 11.17
CA VAL A 24 -6.31 10.20 9.75
C VAL A 24 -5.78 11.62 9.55
N LYS A 25 -6.09 12.57 10.46
CA LYS A 25 -5.56 13.93 10.37
C LYS A 25 -4.04 13.96 10.56
N ILE A 26 -3.53 13.27 11.59
CA ILE A 26 -2.10 13.19 11.87
C ILE A 26 -1.36 12.56 10.69
N PHE A 27 -1.88 11.45 10.16
CA PHE A 27 -1.31 10.77 8.99
C PHE A 27 -1.25 11.70 7.78
N LYS A 28 -2.37 12.38 7.44
CA LYS A 28 -2.40 13.34 6.31
C LYS A 28 -1.40 14.48 6.49
N TYR A 29 -1.27 15.02 7.70
CA TYR A 29 -0.32 16.09 7.99
C TYR A 29 1.12 15.59 7.85
N SER A 30 1.44 14.43 8.41
CA SER A 30 2.77 13.80 8.32
C SER A 30 3.15 13.50 6.86
N CYS A 31 2.25 12.94 6.05
CA CYS A 31 2.50 12.72 4.63
C CYS A 31 2.75 14.04 3.88
N LYS A 32 1.97 15.10 4.18
CA LYS A 32 2.15 16.40 3.53
C LYS A 32 3.51 17.01 3.87
N ASN A 33 3.94 16.92 5.13
CA ASN A 33 5.25 17.41 5.55
C ASN A 33 6.38 16.62 4.89
N ALA A 34 6.32 15.29 4.89
CA ALA A 34 7.33 14.45 4.24
C ALA A 34 7.48 14.77 2.74
N VAL A 35 6.36 14.96 2.03
CA VAL A 35 6.40 15.36 0.60
C VAL A 35 7.01 16.75 0.42
N ASN A 36 6.73 17.71 1.31
CA ASN A 36 7.30 19.04 1.23
C ASN A 36 8.81 19.05 1.52
N GLU A 37 9.26 18.28 2.51
CA GLU A 37 10.68 18.09 2.83
C GLU A 37 11.42 17.48 1.64
N GLU A 38 10.84 16.45 1.01
CA GLU A 38 11.38 15.84 -0.20
C GLU A 38 11.44 16.84 -1.37
N LYS A 39 10.42 17.70 -1.54
CA LYS A 39 10.44 18.77 -2.55
C LYS A 39 11.59 19.75 -2.34
N ILE A 40 11.80 20.23 -1.11
CA ILE A 40 12.91 21.13 -0.76
C ILE A 40 14.25 20.45 -1.05
N GLN A 41 14.42 19.21 -0.59
CA GLN A 41 15.65 18.45 -0.78
C GLN A 41 15.95 18.19 -2.27
N ASN A 42 14.91 17.98 -3.09
CA ASN A 42 15.05 17.82 -4.54
C ASN A 42 15.48 19.11 -5.24
N GLU A 43 15.05 20.28 -4.75
CA GLU A 43 15.50 21.58 -5.24
C GLU A 43 16.96 21.86 -4.85
N GLU A 44 17.36 21.60 -3.60
CA GLU A 44 18.74 21.73 -3.13
C GLU A 44 19.71 20.83 -3.91
N ASN A 45 19.31 19.60 -4.21
CA ASN A 45 20.15 18.65 -4.96
C ASN A 45 20.15 18.91 -6.47
N ASN A 46 19.51 19.99 -6.95
CA ASN A 46 19.34 20.27 -8.38
C ASN A 46 18.69 19.09 -9.15
N LYS A 47 17.86 18.30 -8.45
CA LYS A 47 17.06 17.18 -8.98
C LYS A 47 15.54 17.46 -8.94
N PRO A 48 15.03 18.63 -9.39
CA PRO A 48 13.59 18.91 -9.36
C PRO A 48 12.78 18.08 -10.38
N PHE A 49 13.48 17.30 -11.23
CA PHE A 49 12.97 16.71 -12.46
C PHE A 49 11.91 15.61 -12.23
N CYS A 50 11.96 14.87 -11.11
CA CYS A 50 11.07 13.72 -10.89
C CYS A 50 9.64 14.13 -10.52
N PHE A 51 9.46 15.15 -9.68
CA PHE A 51 8.13 15.52 -9.17
C PHE A 51 7.41 16.50 -10.09
N ARG A 52 8.10 17.54 -10.57
CA ARG A 52 7.51 18.54 -11.48
C ARG A 52 7.07 17.93 -12.80
N ARG A 53 7.82 16.96 -13.34
CA ARG A 53 7.43 16.28 -14.58
C ARG A 53 6.17 15.44 -14.41
N TRP A 54 6.02 14.72 -13.29
CA TRP A 54 4.80 13.96 -13.01
C TRP A 54 3.58 14.89 -12.76
N GLU A 55 3.76 15.98 -12.01
CA GLU A 55 2.69 16.99 -11.82
C GLU A 55 2.30 17.66 -13.16
N LEU A 56 3.29 17.98 -14.01
CA LEU A 56 3.06 18.57 -15.34
C LEU A 56 2.44 17.57 -16.32
N GLU A 57 2.87 16.30 -16.34
CA GLU A 57 2.27 15.25 -17.19
C GLU A 57 0.83 14.95 -16.75
N LYS A 58 0.57 14.88 -15.44
CA LYS A 58 -0.78 14.74 -14.89
C LYS A 58 -1.66 15.96 -15.19
N ALA A 59 -1.10 17.16 -15.15
CA ALA A 59 -1.80 18.39 -15.52
C ALA A 59 -1.98 18.53 -17.05
N ARG A 60 -1.13 17.88 -17.87
CA ARG A 60 -1.25 17.86 -19.33
C ARG A 60 -2.36 16.91 -19.79
N ASP A 61 -2.60 15.84 -19.03
CA ASP A 61 -3.71 14.89 -19.22
C ASP A 61 -4.99 15.35 -18.49
N GLU A 62 -5.42 16.60 -18.73
CA GLU A 62 -6.74 17.10 -18.33
C GLU A 62 -7.85 16.16 -18.87
N GLY A 63 -8.25 15.19 -18.05
CA GLY A 63 -9.48 14.41 -18.21
C GLY A 63 -9.56 13.36 -19.32
N ASN A 64 -8.62 13.31 -20.28
CA ASN A 64 -8.74 12.46 -21.47
C ASN A 64 -7.71 11.32 -21.62
N CYS A 65 -7.04 10.93 -20.54
CA CYS A 65 -6.18 9.74 -20.56
C CYS A 65 -7.04 8.47 -20.45
N THR A 66 -7.48 7.94 -21.60
CA THR A 66 -8.18 6.65 -21.71
C THR A 66 -7.23 5.47 -21.90
N VAL A 67 -5.93 5.74 -21.97
CA VAL A 67 -4.91 4.72 -22.21
C VAL A 67 -4.71 3.89 -20.95
N SER A 68 -5.30 2.70 -20.94
CA SER A 68 -4.84 1.63 -20.05
C SER A 68 -3.47 1.18 -20.52
N HIS A 69 -2.54 1.00 -19.57
CA HIS A 69 -1.21 0.49 -19.89
C HIS A 69 -1.33 -0.86 -20.63
N ARG A 70 -0.51 -1.07 -21.67
CA ARG A 70 -0.64 -2.20 -22.62
C ARG A 70 -0.33 -3.58 -22.04
N VAL A 71 0.16 -3.63 -20.81
CA VAL A 71 0.62 -4.86 -20.15
C VAL A 71 -0.45 -5.34 -19.16
N SER A 72 -0.36 -6.57 -18.66
CA SER A 72 -1.32 -7.06 -17.65
C SER A 72 -1.17 -6.31 -16.33
N SER A 73 -2.25 -6.21 -15.55
CA SER A 73 -2.23 -5.55 -14.23
C SER A 73 -1.12 -6.10 -13.32
N GLY A 74 -0.90 -7.41 -13.30
CA GLY A 74 0.20 -8.01 -12.52
C GLY A 74 1.59 -7.62 -13.03
N LYS A 75 1.78 -7.44 -14.34
CA LYS A 75 3.06 -6.94 -14.88
C LYS A 75 3.27 -5.47 -14.54
N MET A 76 2.21 -4.65 -14.59
CA MET A 76 2.28 -3.24 -14.18
C MET A 76 2.80 -3.10 -12.75
N GLU A 77 2.26 -3.92 -11.84
CA GLU A 77 2.64 -3.90 -10.43
C GLU A 77 4.15 -4.17 -10.24
N VAL A 78 4.68 -5.19 -10.92
CA VAL A 78 6.13 -5.50 -10.90
C VAL A 78 6.95 -4.32 -11.42
N TYR A 79 6.57 -3.74 -12.57
CA TYR A 79 7.29 -2.61 -13.15
C TYR A 79 7.26 -1.37 -12.24
N THR A 80 6.10 -1.05 -11.68
CA THR A 80 5.95 0.10 -10.78
C THR A 80 6.78 -0.08 -9.52
N ILE A 81 6.75 -1.25 -8.89
CA ILE A 81 7.56 -1.53 -7.69
C ILE A 81 9.05 -1.46 -8.01
N LYS A 82 9.48 -2.04 -9.14
CA LYS A 82 10.86 -1.97 -9.60
C LYS A 82 11.32 -0.52 -9.77
N GLU A 83 10.56 0.29 -10.50
CA GLU A 83 10.87 1.71 -10.71
C GLU A 83 10.94 2.47 -9.39
N MET A 84 9.98 2.27 -8.49
CA MET A 84 9.98 2.93 -7.17
C MET A 84 11.21 2.55 -6.34
N PHE A 85 11.60 1.27 -6.34
CA PHE A 85 12.70 0.75 -5.54
C PHE A 85 14.06 1.24 -6.04
N LEU A 86 14.24 1.24 -7.37
CA LEU A 86 15.46 1.76 -8.00
C LEU A 86 15.60 3.26 -7.82
N ARG A 87 14.50 4.02 -8.00
CA ARG A 87 14.51 5.46 -7.76
C ARG A 87 14.81 5.80 -6.30
N SER A 88 14.28 5.04 -5.35
CA SER A 88 14.57 5.28 -3.92
C SER A 88 16.06 5.16 -3.62
N GLU A 89 16.74 4.18 -4.22
CA GLU A 89 18.18 4.02 -4.06
C GLU A 89 18.98 5.09 -4.81
N GLU A 90 18.61 5.42 -6.05
CA GLU A 90 19.30 6.41 -6.87
C GLU A 90 19.20 7.84 -6.31
N PHE A 91 18.02 8.24 -5.88
CA PHE A 91 17.74 9.62 -5.46
C PHE A 91 18.02 9.84 -3.97
N TYR A 92 17.69 8.86 -3.12
CA TYR A 92 17.71 9.01 -1.66
C TYR A 92 18.69 8.08 -0.96
N ARG A 93 19.34 7.15 -1.68
CA ARG A 93 20.20 6.11 -1.11
C ARG A 93 19.50 5.27 -0.04
N VAL A 94 18.18 5.11 -0.18
CA VAL A 94 17.34 4.28 0.71
C VAL A 94 16.95 3.00 -0.01
N ARG A 95 16.84 1.90 0.74
CA ARG A 95 16.40 0.60 0.23
C ARG A 95 15.16 0.13 0.97
N TYR A 96 14.17 -0.36 0.25
CA TYR A 96 12.99 -0.98 0.85
C TYR A 96 13.27 -2.43 1.22
N GLY A 97 13.22 -2.75 2.51
CA GLY A 97 13.38 -4.12 3.01
C GLY A 97 12.15 -5.00 2.84
N THR A 98 10.96 -4.39 2.79
CA THR A 98 9.68 -5.11 2.79
C THR A 98 8.75 -4.55 1.72
N ASN A 99 8.17 -5.45 0.93
CA ASN A 99 7.11 -5.14 -0.03
C ASN A 99 5.75 -5.57 0.54
N VAL A 100 4.77 -4.67 0.54
CA VAL A 100 3.38 -4.93 0.95
C VAL A 100 2.52 -4.98 -0.32
N GLY A 101 1.84 -6.09 -0.58
CA GLY A 101 0.98 -6.24 -1.77
C GLY A 101 -0.29 -7.07 -1.49
N ASP A 102 -1.32 -6.93 -2.35
CA ASP A 102 -2.64 -7.63 -2.24
C ASP A 102 -2.59 -9.08 -2.77
N ASP A 103 -1.45 -9.73 -2.58
CA ASP A 103 -1.23 -11.14 -2.86
C ASP A 103 -1.34 -11.56 -4.32
N ASN A 104 -0.23 -11.38 -5.02
CA ASN A 104 0.06 -12.21 -6.18
C ASN A 104 1.47 -12.79 -6.00
N THR A 105 1.54 -14.08 -5.67
CA THR A 105 2.80 -14.82 -5.53
C THR A 105 3.68 -14.70 -6.78
N ARG A 106 3.06 -14.49 -7.95
CA ARG A 106 3.72 -14.25 -9.23
C ARG A 106 4.44 -12.90 -9.30
N THR A 107 3.83 -11.83 -8.78
CA THR A 107 4.43 -10.49 -8.74
C THR A 107 5.67 -10.50 -7.85
N PHE A 108 5.58 -11.08 -6.65
CA PHE A 108 6.71 -11.14 -5.73
C PHE A 108 7.85 -12.02 -6.24
N LYS A 109 7.53 -13.16 -6.88
CA LYS A 109 8.55 -14.00 -7.51
C LYS A 109 9.29 -13.23 -8.61
N ALA A 110 8.56 -12.53 -9.47
CA ALA A 110 9.16 -11.69 -10.51
C ALA A 110 10.03 -10.57 -9.92
N LEU A 111 9.71 -10.05 -8.74
CA LEU A 111 10.55 -9.07 -8.04
C LEU A 111 11.83 -9.68 -7.46
N LEU A 112 11.78 -10.92 -6.95
CA LEU A 112 12.98 -11.63 -6.50
C LEU A 112 13.91 -11.97 -7.65
N ASP A 113 13.36 -12.42 -8.79
CA ASP A 113 14.14 -12.79 -9.99
C ASP A 113 14.88 -11.58 -10.60
N VAL A 114 14.42 -10.35 -10.32
CA VAL A 114 15.03 -9.12 -10.83
C VAL A 114 16.22 -8.66 -9.97
N GLU A 115 16.42 -9.23 -8.77
CA GLU A 115 17.52 -8.89 -7.85
C GLU A 115 17.78 -7.38 -7.69
N LEU A 116 16.73 -6.63 -7.33
CA LEU A 116 16.73 -5.15 -7.34
C LEU A 116 17.92 -4.49 -6.62
N TYR A 117 18.45 -5.13 -5.57
CA TYR A 117 19.55 -4.64 -4.75
C TYR A 117 20.77 -5.59 -4.74
N GLY A 118 20.82 -6.53 -5.70
CA GLY A 118 21.81 -7.61 -5.80
C GLY A 118 21.60 -8.76 -4.80
N GLU A 119 22.45 -9.80 -4.90
CA GLU A 119 22.34 -11.04 -4.10
C GLU A 119 22.37 -10.83 -2.58
N LYS A 120 23.01 -9.75 -2.11
CA LYS A 120 23.23 -9.48 -0.68
C LYS A 120 22.00 -8.95 0.05
N PHE A 121 21.01 -8.38 -0.65
CA PHE A 121 19.84 -7.77 0.00
C PHE A 121 18.54 -8.25 -0.65
N LYS A 122 17.86 -9.17 0.03
CA LYS A 122 16.61 -9.77 -0.41
C LYS A 122 15.41 -9.06 0.20
N ILE A 123 14.47 -8.66 -0.63
CA ILE A 123 13.22 -8.02 -0.22
C ILE A 123 12.31 -9.08 0.42
N GLN A 124 11.66 -8.74 1.52
CA GLN A 124 10.70 -9.59 2.21
C GLN A 124 9.27 -9.30 1.72
N LYS A 125 8.45 -10.35 1.57
CA LYS A 125 7.01 -10.20 1.31
C LYS A 125 6.28 -9.97 2.62
N SER A 126 5.37 -9.01 2.63
CA SER A 126 4.35 -8.85 3.66
C SER A 126 2.96 -8.78 3.02
N GLU A 127 1.97 -9.32 3.70
CA GLU A 127 0.59 -9.34 3.20
C GLU A 127 -0.19 -8.16 3.73
N CYS A 128 -1.03 -7.57 2.89
CA CYS A 128 -1.89 -6.50 3.34
C CYS A 128 -2.99 -7.05 4.26
N ILE A 129 -3.41 -6.26 5.25
CA ILE A 129 -4.40 -6.71 6.25
C ILE A 129 -5.73 -7.11 5.59
N GLY A 130 -6.13 -6.38 4.54
CA GLY A 130 -7.34 -6.69 3.77
C GLY A 130 -7.26 -8.03 3.03
N HIS A 131 -6.06 -8.43 2.58
CA HIS A 131 -5.84 -9.75 2.00
C HIS A 131 -6.03 -10.85 3.06
N VAL A 132 -5.43 -10.66 4.24
CA VAL A 132 -5.60 -11.59 5.38
C VAL A 132 -7.07 -11.73 5.76
N GLU A 133 -7.81 -10.61 5.85
CA GLU A 133 -9.25 -10.61 6.12
C GLU A 133 -10.06 -11.37 5.06
N LYS A 134 -9.80 -11.14 3.77
CA LYS A 134 -10.44 -11.89 2.66
C LYS A 134 -10.17 -13.38 2.77
N CYS A 135 -8.93 -13.77 3.09
CA CYS A 135 -8.52 -15.17 3.25
C CYS A 135 -9.22 -15.82 4.45
N MET A 136 -9.25 -15.15 5.60
CA MET A 136 -9.99 -15.64 6.78
C MET A 136 -11.48 -15.78 6.48
N GLY A 137 -12.11 -14.78 5.85
CA GLY A 137 -13.52 -14.84 5.46
C GLY A 137 -13.83 -15.98 4.49
N THR A 138 -12.93 -16.27 3.56
CA THR A 138 -13.06 -17.40 2.62
C THR A 138 -12.98 -18.73 3.36
N ARG A 139 -12.01 -18.91 4.26
CA ARG A 139 -11.88 -20.13 5.07
C ARG A 139 -13.12 -20.35 5.92
N LEU A 140 -13.64 -19.31 6.57
CA LEU A 140 -14.88 -19.38 7.36
C LEU A 140 -16.09 -19.78 6.52
N ARG A 141 -16.26 -19.21 5.31
CA ARG A 141 -17.33 -19.62 4.39
C ARG A 141 -17.19 -21.07 3.95
N THR A 142 -15.97 -21.54 3.68
CA THR A 142 -15.70 -22.94 3.34
C THR A 142 -16.09 -23.86 4.48
N VAL A 143 -15.65 -23.57 5.70
CA VAL A 143 -16.01 -24.35 6.90
C VAL A 143 -17.52 -24.34 7.14
N LYS A 144 -18.20 -23.20 6.97
CA LYS A 144 -19.67 -23.14 7.05
C LYS A 144 -20.34 -24.10 6.06
N LYS A 145 -19.84 -24.17 4.83
CA LYS A 145 -20.38 -25.08 3.80
C LYS A 145 -20.08 -26.56 4.12
N THR A 146 -18.85 -26.88 4.51
CA THR A 146 -18.43 -28.28 4.72
C THR A 146 -18.94 -28.86 6.04
N ALA A 147 -18.89 -28.09 7.12
CA ALA A 147 -19.33 -28.53 8.44
C ALA A 147 -20.83 -28.28 8.70
N LYS A 148 -21.57 -27.70 7.73
CA LYS A 148 -23.01 -27.36 7.85
C LYS A 148 -23.40 -26.62 9.13
N ILE A 149 -22.45 -25.86 9.70
CA ILE A 149 -22.58 -25.13 10.97
C ILE A 149 -23.39 -23.82 10.85
N GLY A 150 -24.47 -23.83 10.06
CA GLY A 150 -25.34 -22.67 9.86
C GLY A 150 -26.77 -22.93 10.31
N GLY A 151 -27.25 -22.18 11.31
CA GLY A 151 -28.68 -22.02 11.57
C GLY A 151 -29.32 -21.00 10.61
N LYS A 152 -30.65 -21.11 10.41
CA LYS A 152 -31.44 -20.10 9.68
C LYS A 152 -31.33 -18.76 10.41
N GLY A 153 -30.73 -17.77 9.75
CA GLY A 153 -30.68 -16.37 10.16
C GLY A 153 -30.69 -15.51 8.91
#